data_AF-A0A8K0THR0-F1
#
_entry.id   AF-A0A8K0THR0-F1
#
_cell.length_a   1.000
_cell.length_b   1.000
_cell.length_c   1.000
_cell.angle_alpha   90.00
_cell.angle_beta   90.00
_cell.angle_gamma   90.00
#
_symmetry.space_group_name_H-M   'P 1'
#
loop_
_entity.id
_entity.type
_entity.pdbx_description
1 polymer ?
#
loop_
_entity_poly.entity_id
_entity_poly.type
_entity_poly.pdbx_seq_one_letter_code
_entity_poly.pdbx_strand_id
1 'polypeptide(L)'
;MTPTPTGLFGLLPNELIIAMAHLLPVADVLALKIATRGSLPVLARRIDPSEYLQWASPFSHCDELLEAMATHGAVLSGSRALDYFVPGSTTESSDWDFYVGPVASSVLAVKEALERSGVVFESCLARAARTWRDKSSVTLAQNQIIPIAYEASLAHERSPDSQLVVDAVHRAYPELQDMAPLVRADGSVRWLGHLVPILIDSDGSASPLMPWEPRDRLYPRHVAAKVLAGSARKGAKTASVQLVIGAVDARQIAISEPLLQTVFRSIFSFYGSHVQCLMTKHFALHMYYGMAVEKSAYQWHVPADIREKADAGVRKYVSRGFGFMTAPEGNRWKLRSTQDEESCLVVLDADGRYQPPLSLIQKLRWHHSGQNIRPLLQPETSGARHELLCFGMVSRYSGLR
;
A
#
# COMPACT_ATOMS: atom_id res chain seq x y z
N MET A 1 18.18 -7.55 43.62
CA MET A 1 17.82 -8.21 42.34
C MET A 1 19.06 -8.31 41.49
N THR A 2 19.44 -9.51 41.07
CA THR A 2 20.56 -9.72 40.14
C THR A 2 20.20 -9.13 38.78
N PRO A 3 21.01 -8.23 38.19
CA PRO A 3 20.75 -7.71 36.86
C PRO A 3 20.87 -8.84 35.84
N THR A 4 19.77 -9.18 35.18
CA THR A 4 19.75 -10.10 34.05
C THR A 4 20.07 -9.34 32.76
N PRO A 5 20.55 -10.02 31.69
CA PRO A 5 20.75 -9.40 30.38
C PRO A 5 19.48 -8.77 29.76
N THR A 6 18.31 -9.14 30.28
CA THR A 6 16.97 -8.65 29.87
C THR A 6 16.37 -7.65 30.86
N GLY A 7 17.03 -7.38 31.99
CA GLY A 7 16.44 -6.62 33.09
C GLY A 7 15.13 -7.23 33.61
N LEU A 8 14.21 -6.37 34.07
CA LEU A 8 12.91 -6.81 34.58
C LEU A 8 12.01 -7.45 33.52
N PHE A 9 12.27 -7.23 32.22
CA PHE A 9 11.50 -7.87 31.15
C PHE A 9 11.65 -9.39 31.16
N GLY A 10 12.80 -9.93 31.62
CA GLY A 10 12.98 -11.38 31.74
C GLY A 10 12.08 -12.04 32.79
N LEU A 11 11.41 -11.25 33.63
CA LEU A 11 10.46 -11.74 34.64
C LEU A 11 9.01 -11.74 34.14
N LEU A 12 8.75 -11.14 32.97
CA LEU A 12 7.41 -11.06 32.39
C LEU A 12 7.14 -12.27 31.50
N PRO A 13 5.90 -12.79 31.45
CA PRO A 13 5.49 -13.77 30.46
C PRO A 13 5.65 -13.22 29.03
N ASN A 14 5.95 -14.09 28.07
CA ASN A 14 6.13 -13.71 26.67
C ASN A 14 4.89 -13.01 26.10
N GLU A 15 3.69 -13.43 26.54
CA GLU A 15 2.39 -12.87 26.16
C GLU A 15 2.26 -11.40 26.55
N LEU A 16 2.81 -11.02 27.71
CA LEU A 16 2.79 -9.63 28.16
C LEU A 16 3.83 -8.80 27.42
N ILE A 17 5.03 -9.34 27.21
CA ILE A 17 6.09 -8.67 26.45
C ILE A 17 5.62 -8.38 25.03
N ILE A 18 4.97 -9.35 24.37
CA ILE A 18 4.46 -9.16 23.02
C ILE A 18 3.30 -8.18 22.98
N ALA A 19 2.38 -8.20 23.96
CA ALA A 19 1.29 -7.23 24.03
C ALA A 19 1.82 -5.79 24.19
N MET A 20 2.83 -5.60 25.04
CA MET A 20 3.52 -4.31 25.19
C MET A 20 4.22 -3.90 23.88
N ALA A 21 4.93 -4.81 23.22
CA ALA A 21 5.64 -4.54 21.98
C ALA A 21 4.69 -4.13 20.82
N HIS A 22 3.45 -4.63 20.81
CA HIS A 22 2.43 -4.21 19.83
C HIS A 22 1.95 -2.77 20.02
N LEU A 23 2.14 -2.19 21.22
CA LEU A 23 1.83 -0.78 21.49
C LEU A 23 2.99 0.16 21.14
N LEU A 24 4.17 -0.38 20.86
CA LEU A 24 5.37 0.39 20.59
C LEU A 24 5.59 0.62 19.08
N PRO A 25 6.08 1.81 18.69
CA PRO A 25 6.65 2.04 17.38
C PRO A 25 7.74 1.01 17.07
N VAL A 26 7.86 0.60 15.79
CA VAL A 26 8.75 -0.51 15.43
C VAL A 26 10.21 -0.21 15.80
N ALA A 27 10.67 1.04 15.66
CA ALA A 27 12.05 1.39 16.01
C ALA A 27 12.35 1.16 17.50
N ASP A 28 11.38 1.36 18.39
CA ASP A 28 11.55 1.13 19.83
C ASP A 28 11.66 -0.36 20.14
N VAL A 29 10.91 -1.20 19.40
CA VAL A 29 11.00 -2.66 19.48
C VAL A 29 12.36 -3.16 18.98
N LEU A 30 12.86 -2.62 17.86
CA LEU A 30 14.20 -2.93 17.34
C LEU A 30 15.26 -2.54 18.37
N ALA A 31 15.12 -1.35 18.94
CA ALA A 31 16.02 -0.85 19.96
C ALA A 31 16.01 -1.80 21.17
N LEU A 32 14.83 -2.21 21.67
CA LEU A 32 14.70 -3.13 22.80
C LEU A 32 15.33 -4.50 22.49
N LYS A 33 15.13 -5.03 21.28
CA LYS A 33 15.77 -6.28 20.83
C LYS A 33 17.29 -6.17 20.87
N ILE A 34 17.85 -5.05 20.43
CA ILE A 34 19.29 -4.80 20.43
C ILE A 34 19.82 -4.63 21.87
N ALA A 35 19.13 -3.86 22.70
CA ALA A 35 19.49 -3.62 24.10
C ALA A 35 19.53 -4.92 24.92
N THR A 36 18.59 -5.83 24.65
CA THR A 36 18.54 -7.16 25.28
C THR A 36 19.44 -8.19 24.60
N ARG A 37 20.25 -7.79 23.60
CA ARG A 37 21.14 -8.66 22.81
C ARG A 37 20.41 -9.88 22.23
N GLY A 38 19.15 -9.70 21.83
CA GLY A 38 18.31 -10.76 21.30
C GLY A 38 17.79 -11.77 22.33
N SER A 39 18.03 -11.55 23.64
CA SER A 39 17.63 -12.47 24.71
C SER A 39 16.10 -12.56 24.90
N LEU A 40 15.33 -11.65 24.28
CA LEU A 40 13.88 -11.71 24.19
C LEU A 40 13.47 -12.11 22.76
N PRO A 41 13.42 -13.42 22.43
CA PRO A 41 13.10 -13.88 21.08
C PRO A 41 11.69 -13.47 20.65
N VAL A 42 10.77 -13.32 21.61
CA VAL A 42 9.38 -12.90 21.36
C VAL A 42 9.28 -11.54 20.64
N LEU A 43 10.26 -10.65 20.79
CA LEU A 43 10.29 -9.37 20.07
C LEU A 43 10.45 -9.53 18.55
N ALA A 44 11.01 -10.65 18.09
CA ALA A 44 11.11 -10.93 16.66
C ALA A 44 9.73 -10.99 15.99
N ARG A 45 8.72 -11.51 16.70
CA ARG A 45 7.35 -11.63 16.20
C ARG A 45 6.70 -10.28 15.89
N ARG A 46 7.06 -9.22 16.62
CA ARG A 46 6.56 -7.86 16.35
C ARG A 46 7.29 -7.18 15.17
N ILE A 47 8.49 -7.64 14.86
CA ILE A 47 9.35 -7.09 13.80
C ILE A 47 9.09 -7.80 12.47
N ASP A 48 8.59 -9.02 12.50
CA ASP A 48 8.29 -9.80 11.30
C ASP A 48 6.99 -9.30 10.62
N PRO A 49 7.06 -8.81 9.37
CA PRO A 49 5.89 -8.45 8.57
C PRO A 49 4.86 -9.59 8.43
N SER A 50 5.33 -10.84 8.43
CA SER A 50 4.50 -12.05 8.32
C SER A 50 3.63 -12.22 9.55
N GLU A 51 4.24 -12.13 10.74
CA GLU A 51 3.51 -12.17 12.00
C GLU A 51 2.57 -10.96 12.14
N TYR A 52 2.96 -9.77 11.68
CA TYR A 52 2.07 -8.61 11.65
C TYR A 52 0.82 -8.88 10.78
N LEU A 53 1.00 -9.42 9.57
CA LEU A 53 -0.12 -9.76 8.70
C LEU A 53 -0.99 -10.87 9.29
N GLN A 54 -0.41 -11.95 9.79
CA GLN A 54 -1.15 -13.05 10.42
C GLN A 54 -1.98 -12.55 11.62
N TRP A 55 -1.42 -11.66 12.43
CA TRP A 55 -2.07 -11.14 13.62
C TRP A 55 -3.14 -10.08 13.27
N ALA A 56 -2.79 -9.06 12.50
CA ALA A 56 -3.64 -7.88 12.27
C ALA A 56 -4.67 -8.06 11.15
N SER A 57 -4.42 -8.95 10.19
CA SER A 57 -5.21 -9.03 8.95
C SER A 57 -6.33 -10.07 9.00
N PRO A 58 -7.29 -9.99 8.07
CA PRO A 58 -8.31 -11.02 7.85
C PRO A 58 -7.82 -12.19 6.97
N PHE A 59 -6.54 -12.24 6.59
CA PHE A 59 -6.04 -13.17 5.59
C PHE A 59 -5.72 -14.54 6.20
N SER A 60 -6.26 -15.61 5.60
CA SER A 60 -6.05 -16.99 6.08
C SER A 60 -4.69 -17.56 5.70
N HIS A 61 -4.08 -17.11 4.59
CA HIS A 61 -2.87 -17.70 4.00
C HIS A 61 -1.80 -16.62 3.78
N CYS A 62 -1.42 -15.94 4.88
CA CYS A 62 -0.50 -14.80 4.86
C CYS A 62 0.86 -15.14 4.24
N ASP A 63 1.39 -16.34 4.47
CA ASP A 63 2.71 -16.74 3.97
C ASP A 63 2.70 -16.84 2.44
N GLU A 64 1.69 -17.50 1.85
CA GLU A 64 1.53 -17.55 0.39
C GLU A 64 1.34 -16.17 -0.23
N LEU A 65 0.57 -15.29 0.44
CA LEU A 65 0.38 -13.92 0.00
C LEU A 65 1.70 -13.15 -0.01
N LEU A 66 2.51 -13.29 1.04
CA LEU A 66 3.81 -12.64 1.16
C LEU A 66 4.82 -13.17 0.15
N GLU A 67 4.81 -14.48 -0.13
CA GLU A 67 5.64 -15.07 -1.19
C GLU A 67 5.25 -14.54 -2.58
N ALA A 68 3.94 -14.46 -2.86
CA ALA A 68 3.46 -13.87 -4.11
C ALA A 68 3.86 -12.39 -4.20
N MET A 69 3.76 -11.64 -3.10
CA MET A 69 4.19 -10.25 -3.04
C MET A 69 5.68 -10.09 -3.33
N ALA A 70 6.54 -10.88 -2.68
CA ALA A 70 7.99 -10.85 -2.90
C ALA A 70 8.35 -11.21 -4.34
N THR A 71 7.77 -12.29 -4.86
CA THR A 71 8.05 -12.80 -6.23
C THR A 71 7.61 -11.83 -7.32
N HIS A 72 6.47 -11.16 -7.13
CA HIS A 72 5.84 -10.33 -8.17
C HIS A 72 6.03 -8.83 -7.98
N GLY A 73 6.84 -8.42 -7.00
CA GLY A 73 7.11 -7.02 -6.72
C GLY A 73 5.88 -6.26 -6.23
N ALA A 74 5.03 -6.91 -5.44
CA ALA A 74 3.90 -6.27 -4.78
C ALA A 74 4.21 -5.91 -3.32
N VAL A 75 3.57 -4.85 -2.83
CA VAL A 75 3.83 -4.28 -1.50
C VAL A 75 2.52 -3.89 -0.82
N LEU A 76 2.46 -4.00 0.51
CA LEU A 76 1.42 -3.38 1.31
C LEU A 76 1.81 -1.92 1.59
N SER A 77 0.88 -0.98 1.48
CA SER A 77 1.10 0.42 1.83
C SER A 77 -0.14 1.02 2.54
N GLY A 78 -0.20 2.34 2.66
CA GLY A 78 -1.31 3.04 3.27
C GLY A 78 -1.38 2.86 4.79
N SER A 79 -2.60 2.89 5.32
CA SER A 79 -2.79 2.98 6.78
C SER A 79 -2.31 1.74 7.55
N ARG A 80 -2.51 0.55 6.99
CA ARG A 80 -2.09 -0.71 7.63
C ARG A 80 -0.56 -0.87 7.63
N ALA A 81 0.12 -0.50 6.54
CA ALA A 81 1.58 -0.43 6.55
C ALA A 81 2.09 0.60 7.56
N LEU A 82 1.46 1.78 7.66
CA LEU A 82 1.84 2.78 8.65
C LEU A 82 1.65 2.27 10.09
N ASP A 83 0.60 1.51 10.36
CA ASP A 83 0.31 0.96 11.69
C ASP A 83 1.35 -0.07 12.15
N TYR A 84 1.93 -0.83 11.21
CA TYR A 84 3.11 -1.66 11.50
C TYR A 84 4.28 -0.80 12.04
N PHE A 85 4.52 0.39 11.49
CA PHE A 85 5.58 1.30 11.96
C PHE A 85 5.19 2.04 13.24
N VAL A 86 3.99 2.59 13.27
CA VAL A 86 3.47 3.51 14.30
C VAL A 86 2.08 3.02 14.71
N PRO A 87 1.96 2.19 15.76
CA PRO A 87 0.67 1.70 16.23
C PRO A 87 -0.35 2.81 16.50
N GLY A 88 -1.63 2.47 16.32
CA GLY A 88 -2.73 3.42 16.45
C GLY A 88 -2.82 4.38 15.26
N SER A 89 -2.31 3.96 14.10
CA SER A 89 -2.44 4.73 12.84
C SER A 89 -3.58 4.21 11.96
N THR A 90 -4.32 3.19 12.45
CA THR A 90 -5.48 2.59 11.80
C THR A 90 -6.73 2.62 12.68
N THR A 91 -7.86 2.35 12.03
CA THR A 91 -9.15 2.06 12.67
C THR A 91 -9.64 0.69 12.20
N GLU A 92 -10.72 0.16 12.76
CA GLU A 92 -11.28 -1.12 12.27
C GLU A 92 -11.71 -1.04 10.80
N SER A 93 -12.17 0.14 10.37
CA SER A 93 -12.55 0.46 8.99
C SER A 93 -11.37 0.75 8.05
N SER A 94 -10.13 0.69 8.51
CA SER A 94 -8.96 0.91 7.65
C SER A 94 -8.83 -0.18 6.59
N ASP A 95 -8.77 0.25 5.34
CA ASP A 95 -8.51 -0.58 4.15
C ASP A 95 -7.10 -1.22 4.18
N TRP A 96 -6.99 -2.36 3.49
CA TRP A 96 -5.72 -3.00 3.16
C TRP A 96 -5.34 -2.67 1.71
N ASP A 97 -4.34 -1.82 1.51
CA ASP A 97 -3.93 -1.34 0.20
C ASP A 97 -2.67 -2.06 -0.29
N PHE A 98 -2.85 -3.00 -1.23
CA PHE A 98 -1.77 -3.70 -1.92
C PHE A 98 -1.46 -3.01 -3.24
N TYR A 99 -0.18 -2.84 -3.55
CA TYR A 99 0.28 -2.23 -4.80
C TYR A 99 1.03 -3.25 -5.62
N VAL A 100 0.76 -3.33 -6.91
CA VAL A 100 1.45 -4.21 -7.87
C VAL A 100 1.74 -3.46 -9.17
N GLY A 101 2.86 -3.78 -9.83
CA GLY A 101 3.16 -3.24 -11.16
C GLY A 101 2.15 -3.71 -12.21
N PRO A 102 1.97 -2.99 -13.34
CA PRO A 102 1.01 -3.35 -14.39
C PRO A 102 1.50 -4.49 -15.31
N VAL A 103 2.13 -5.51 -14.72
CA VAL A 103 2.52 -6.74 -15.43
C VAL A 103 1.41 -7.75 -15.23
N ALA A 104 0.77 -8.20 -16.30
CA ALA A 104 -0.43 -9.04 -16.23
C ALA A 104 -0.23 -10.30 -15.38
N SER A 105 0.89 -11.00 -15.54
CA SER A 105 1.23 -12.18 -14.72
C SER A 105 1.38 -11.85 -13.24
N SER A 106 2.04 -10.73 -12.90
CA SER A 106 2.16 -10.25 -11.51
C SER A 106 0.80 -9.88 -10.91
N VAL A 107 -0.04 -9.17 -11.68
CA VAL A 107 -1.39 -8.80 -11.23
C VAL A 107 -2.22 -10.05 -10.94
N LEU A 108 -2.21 -11.03 -11.85
CA LEU A 108 -2.96 -12.28 -11.69
C LEU A 108 -2.46 -13.08 -10.49
N ALA A 109 -1.15 -13.27 -10.36
CA ALA A 109 -0.58 -14.05 -9.26
C ALA A 109 -0.87 -13.44 -7.88
N VAL A 110 -0.74 -12.12 -7.74
CA VAL A 110 -1.03 -11.42 -6.47
C VAL A 110 -2.53 -11.43 -6.19
N LYS A 111 -3.37 -11.25 -7.22
CA LYS A 111 -4.83 -11.35 -7.09
C LYS A 111 -5.24 -12.75 -6.61
N GLU A 112 -4.72 -13.80 -7.23
CA GLU A 112 -5.01 -15.19 -6.85
C GLU A 112 -4.54 -15.49 -5.43
N ALA A 113 -3.36 -15.00 -5.02
CA ALA A 113 -2.88 -15.16 -3.66
C ALA A 113 -3.78 -14.46 -2.62
N LEU A 114 -4.30 -13.27 -2.95
CA LEU A 114 -5.31 -12.58 -2.14
C LEU A 114 -6.61 -13.40 -2.07
N GLU A 115 -7.07 -13.96 -3.18
CA GLU A 115 -8.28 -14.81 -3.21
C GLU A 115 -8.12 -16.08 -2.38
N ARG A 116 -6.99 -16.79 -2.51
CA ARG A 116 -6.65 -17.93 -1.66
C ARG A 116 -6.56 -17.55 -0.18
N SER A 117 -6.19 -16.30 0.10
CA SER A 117 -6.16 -15.73 1.45
C SER A 117 -7.54 -15.29 1.98
N GLY A 118 -8.62 -15.53 1.23
CA GLY A 118 -9.99 -15.22 1.64
C GLY A 118 -10.53 -13.86 1.19
N VAL A 119 -9.83 -13.17 0.26
CA VAL A 119 -10.34 -11.95 -0.36
C VAL A 119 -11.34 -12.31 -1.45
N VAL A 120 -12.53 -11.72 -1.40
CA VAL A 120 -13.52 -11.76 -2.47
C VAL A 120 -13.45 -10.43 -3.22
N PHE A 121 -12.95 -10.45 -4.45
CA PHE A 121 -12.95 -9.28 -5.31
C PHE A 121 -14.35 -9.00 -5.85
N GLU A 122 -14.69 -7.72 -5.87
CA GLU A 122 -15.94 -7.23 -6.43
C GLU A 122 -15.77 -6.95 -7.93
N SER A 123 -16.80 -7.32 -8.70
CA SER A 123 -16.86 -7.02 -10.13
C SER A 123 -17.07 -5.52 -10.38
N CYS A 124 -16.70 -5.02 -11.57
CA CYS A 124 -16.89 -3.61 -11.89
C CYS A 124 -18.38 -3.23 -11.89
N LEU A 125 -19.24 -4.13 -12.38
CA LEU A 125 -20.69 -3.97 -12.41
C LEU A 125 -21.29 -3.95 -10.99
N ALA A 126 -20.94 -4.90 -10.13
CA ALA A 126 -21.43 -4.95 -8.76
C ALA A 126 -21.08 -3.65 -8.00
N ARG A 127 -19.84 -3.16 -8.17
CA ARG A 127 -19.40 -1.91 -7.55
C ARG A 127 -20.16 -0.69 -8.06
N ALA A 128 -20.36 -0.61 -9.37
CA ALA A 128 -21.12 0.49 -9.98
C ALA A 128 -22.57 0.50 -9.49
N ALA A 129 -23.22 -0.68 -9.49
CA ALA A 129 -24.58 -0.86 -9.02
C ALA A 129 -24.75 -0.48 -7.54
N ARG A 130 -23.85 -0.92 -6.66
CA ARG A 130 -23.86 -0.51 -5.24
C ARG A 130 -23.66 1.00 -5.09
N THR A 131 -22.68 1.57 -5.79
CA THR A 131 -22.40 3.02 -5.69
C THR A 131 -23.61 3.84 -6.12
N TRP A 132 -24.26 3.43 -7.21
CA TRP A 132 -25.49 4.04 -7.69
C TRP A 132 -26.62 3.88 -6.66
N ARG A 133 -26.84 2.68 -6.10
CA ARG A 133 -27.84 2.44 -5.05
C ARG A 133 -27.64 3.37 -3.85
N ASP A 134 -26.40 3.51 -3.39
CA ASP A 134 -26.08 4.26 -2.16
C ASP A 134 -26.13 5.77 -2.35
N LYS A 135 -25.82 6.26 -3.56
CA LYS A 135 -25.65 7.70 -3.85
C LYS A 135 -26.65 8.27 -4.84
N SER A 136 -27.53 7.42 -5.37
CA SER A 136 -28.40 7.70 -6.52
C SER A 136 -27.64 8.24 -7.74
N SER A 137 -26.34 7.97 -7.84
CA SER A 137 -25.50 8.40 -8.95
C SER A 137 -24.18 7.62 -8.97
N VAL A 138 -23.61 7.43 -10.16
CA VAL A 138 -22.28 6.84 -10.32
C VAL A 138 -21.57 7.38 -11.55
N THR A 139 -20.30 7.79 -11.38
CA THR A 139 -19.41 8.11 -12.50
C THR A 139 -18.65 6.86 -12.92
N LEU A 140 -18.72 6.52 -14.19
CA LEU A 140 -17.95 5.44 -14.80
C LEU A 140 -16.83 6.03 -15.66
N ALA A 141 -15.59 5.72 -15.30
CA ALA A 141 -14.43 6.02 -16.11
C ALA A 141 -14.33 5.08 -17.32
N GLN A 142 -13.57 5.48 -18.34
CA GLN A 142 -13.33 4.70 -19.56
C GLN A 142 -12.90 3.25 -19.27
N ASN A 143 -12.05 3.05 -18.25
CA ASN A 143 -11.54 1.74 -17.85
C ASN A 143 -12.54 0.88 -17.05
N GLN A 144 -13.74 1.39 -16.75
CA GLN A 144 -14.84 0.68 -16.07
C GLN A 144 -15.96 0.29 -17.04
N ILE A 145 -16.17 1.08 -18.10
CA ILE A 145 -17.26 0.89 -19.07
C ILE A 145 -17.15 -0.48 -19.79
N ILE A 146 -15.97 -0.79 -20.35
CA ILE A 146 -15.76 -2.07 -21.07
C ILE A 146 -15.91 -3.28 -20.13
N PRO A 147 -15.26 -3.33 -18.94
CA PRO A 147 -15.48 -4.41 -17.99
C PRO A 147 -16.95 -4.61 -17.61
N ILE A 148 -17.72 -3.54 -17.43
CA ILE A 148 -19.16 -3.63 -17.11
C ILE A 148 -19.93 -4.30 -18.25
N ALA A 149 -19.70 -3.89 -19.50
CA ALA A 149 -20.36 -4.51 -20.65
C ALA A 149 -19.96 -5.99 -20.83
N TYR A 150 -18.68 -6.31 -20.63
CA TYR A 150 -18.19 -7.69 -20.68
C TYR A 150 -18.76 -8.57 -19.55
N GLU A 151 -18.81 -8.06 -18.32
CA GLU A 151 -19.43 -8.77 -17.19
C GLU A 151 -20.94 -8.97 -17.43
N ALA A 152 -21.60 -7.98 -18.03
CA ALA A 152 -23.00 -8.09 -18.41
C ALA A 152 -23.20 -9.23 -19.41
N SER A 153 -22.39 -9.34 -20.47
CA SER A 153 -22.58 -10.40 -21.48
C SER A 153 -22.40 -11.82 -20.93
N LEU A 154 -21.68 -12.00 -19.82
CA LEU A 154 -21.49 -13.29 -19.17
C LEU A 154 -22.60 -13.62 -18.15
N ALA A 155 -23.17 -12.61 -17.49
CA ALA A 155 -24.16 -12.80 -16.43
C ALA A 155 -25.56 -13.13 -16.99
N HIS A 156 -26.10 -14.28 -16.57
CA HIS A 156 -27.44 -14.74 -16.96
C HIS A 156 -28.56 -14.10 -16.12
N GLU A 157 -28.29 -13.81 -14.85
CA GLU A 157 -29.22 -13.12 -13.94
C GLU A 157 -28.54 -11.89 -13.33
N ARG A 158 -29.27 -10.77 -13.26
CA ARG A 158 -28.76 -9.50 -12.74
C ARG A 158 -29.75 -8.89 -11.76
N SER A 159 -29.20 -8.22 -10.75
CA SER A 159 -30.02 -7.39 -9.85
C SER A 159 -30.63 -6.19 -10.60
N PRO A 160 -31.74 -5.60 -10.13
CA PRO A 160 -32.33 -4.41 -10.75
C PRO A 160 -31.33 -3.26 -10.91
N ASP A 161 -30.51 -3.00 -9.89
CA ASP A 161 -29.50 -1.93 -9.92
C ASP A 161 -28.39 -2.22 -10.94
N SER A 162 -27.98 -3.50 -11.04
CA SER A 162 -27.03 -3.92 -12.07
C SER A 162 -27.62 -3.74 -13.46
N GLN A 163 -28.89 -4.10 -13.66
CA GLN A 163 -29.55 -3.94 -14.95
C GLN A 163 -29.65 -2.46 -15.33
N LEU A 164 -29.96 -1.57 -14.39
CA LEU A 164 -29.99 -0.13 -14.65
C LEU A 164 -28.65 0.42 -15.11
N VAL A 165 -27.55 0.03 -14.45
CA VAL A 165 -26.19 0.44 -14.86
C VAL A 165 -25.85 -0.10 -16.25
N VAL A 166 -26.19 -1.35 -16.54
CA VAL A 166 -25.97 -1.97 -17.86
C VAL A 166 -26.76 -1.24 -18.94
N ASP A 167 -28.04 -0.95 -18.70
CA ASP A 167 -28.90 -0.24 -19.65
C ASP A 167 -28.38 1.17 -19.91
N ALA A 168 -27.89 1.86 -18.88
CA ALA A 168 -27.27 3.18 -19.02
C ALA A 168 -26.00 3.13 -19.88
N VAL A 169 -25.14 2.12 -19.67
CA VAL A 169 -23.94 1.89 -20.50
C VAL A 169 -24.32 1.58 -21.95
N HIS A 170 -25.29 0.70 -22.17
CA HIS A 170 -25.76 0.32 -23.52
C HIS A 170 -26.49 1.46 -24.25
N ARG A 171 -27.17 2.35 -23.53
CA ARG A 171 -27.74 3.58 -24.13
C ARG A 171 -26.65 4.56 -24.54
N ALA A 172 -25.60 4.70 -23.72
CA ALA A 172 -24.47 5.56 -24.05
C ALA A 172 -23.59 5.00 -25.18
N TYR A 173 -23.45 3.67 -25.24
CA TYR A 173 -22.59 2.95 -26.19
C TYR A 173 -23.30 1.69 -26.72
N PRO A 174 -24.19 1.82 -27.72
CA PRO A 174 -24.96 0.70 -28.27
C PRO A 174 -24.11 -0.46 -28.78
N GLU A 175 -22.90 -0.18 -29.28
CA GLU A 175 -21.94 -1.19 -29.74
C GLU A 175 -21.45 -2.15 -28.64
N LEU A 176 -21.66 -1.81 -27.36
CA LEU A 176 -21.31 -2.67 -26.22
C LEU A 176 -22.39 -3.69 -25.87
N GLN A 177 -23.58 -3.61 -26.49
CA GLN A 177 -24.65 -4.60 -26.28
C GLN A 177 -24.25 -6.00 -26.77
N ASP A 178 -23.49 -6.06 -27.87
CA ASP A 178 -22.89 -7.29 -28.37
C ASP A 178 -21.37 -7.24 -28.21
N MET A 179 -20.87 -7.96 -27.20
CA MET A 179 -19.45 -8.04 -26.90
C MET A 179 -18.70 -9.04 -27.79
N ALA A 180 -19.40 -9.96 -28.47
CA ALA A 180 -18.77 -11.00 -29.30
C ALA A 180 -17.77 -10.46 -30.34
N PRO A 181 -18.08 -9.39 -31.12
CA PRO A 181 -17.12 -8.83 -32.09
C PRO A 181 -15.94 -8.09 -31.45
N LEU A 182 -16.01 -7.80 -30.15
CA LEU A 182 -14.99 -7.05 -29.41
C LEU A 182 -14.02 -7.94 -28.65
N VAL A 183 -14.39 -9.20 -28.39
CA VAL A 183 -13.57 -10.17 -27.66
C VAL A 183 -12.69 -10.94 -28.66
N ARG A 184 -11.38 -10.94 -28.42
CA ARG A 184 -10.42 -11.69 -29.22
C ARG A 184 -10.35 -13.16 -28.77
N ALA A 185 -9.75 -14.00 -29.60
CA ALA A 185 -9.59 -15.43 -29.31
C ALA A 185 -8.79 -15.72 -28.02
N ASP A 186 -7.91 -14.80 -27.61
CA ASP A 186 -7.17 -14.87 -26.35
C ASP A 186 -7.96 -14.34 -25.13
N GLY A 187 -9.23 -13.99 -25.31
CA GLY A 187 -10.10 -13.42 -24.28
C GLY A 187 -9.89 -11.93 -24.02
N SER A 188 -8.92 -11.28 -24.69
CA SER A 188 -8.72 -9.84 -24.53
C SER A 188 -9.79 -9.04 -25.27
N VAL A 189 -10.19 -7.91 -24.72
CA VAL A 189 -11.19 -7.02 -25.35
C VAL A 189 -10.48 -5.94 -26.17
N ARG A 190 -10.97 -5.70 -27.38
CA ARG A 190 -10.48 -4.65 -28.27
C ARG A 190 -10.55 -3.28 -27.60
N TRP A 191 -9.49 -2.50 -27.76
CA TRP A 191 -9.46 -1.11 -27.30
C TRP A 191 -10.46 -0.24 -28.06
N LEU A 192 -11.28 0.51 -27.32
CA LEU A 192 -12.24 1.47 -27.85
C LEU A 192 -11.85 2.89 -27.40
N GLY A 193 -11.14 3.60 -28.28
CA GLY A 193 -10.53 4.90 -27.97
C GLY A 193 -11.51 6.06 -27.88
N HIS A 194 -12.73 5.91 -28.39
CA HIS A 194 -13.78 6.93 -28.39
C HIS A 194 -14.63 6.94 -27.12
N LEU A 195 -14.48 5.95 -26.25
CA LEU A 195 -15.19 5.90 -24.97
C LEU A 195 -14.74 7.07 -24.07
N VAL A 196 -15.71 7.83 -23.57
CA VAL A 196 -15.49 8.91 -22.61
C VAL A 196 -16.09 8.53 -21.27
N PRO A 197 -15.65 9.10 -20.14
CA PRO A 197 -16.33 8.88 -18.87
C PRO A 197 -17.80 9.29 -18.94
N ILE A 198 -18.67 8.58 -18.24
CA ILE A 198 -20.10 8.89 -18.17
C ILE A 198 -20.54 9.06 -16.71
N LEU A 199 -21.51 9.93 -16.47
CA LEU A 199 -22.25 10.02 -15.22
C LEU A 199 -23.62 9.37 -15.41
N ILE A 200 -23.95 8.41 -14.55
CA ILE A 200 -25.28 7.81 -14.45
C ILE A 200 -26.01 8.47 -13.29
N ASP A 201 -27.14 9.10 -13.55
CA ASP A 201 -27.97 9.80 -12.55
C ASP A 201 -29.03 8.84 -11.95
N SER A 202 -29.78 9.36 -10.99
CA SER A 202 -30.85 8.72 -10.22
C SER A 202 -32.00 8.18 -11.07
N ASP A 203 -32.22 8.73 -12.27
CA ASP A 203 -33.19 8.24 -13.25
C ASP A 203 -32.60 7.19 -14.21
N GLY A 204 -31.32 6.84 -14.04
CA GLY A 204 -30.58 5.95 -14.92
C GLY A 204 -30.17 6.57 -16.26
N SER A 205 -30.37 7.87 -16.45
CA SER A 205 -29.83 8.58 -17.61
C SER A 205 -28.29 8.61 -17.53
N ALA A 206 -27.64 8.46 -18.68
CA ALA A 206 -26.19 8.54 -18.81
C ALA A 206 -25.81 9.80 -19.58
N SER A 207 -24.95 10.63 -19.00
CA SER A 207 -24.42 11.83 -19.65
C SER A 207 -22.89 11.73 -19.80
N PRO A 208 -22.34 12.07 -20.98
CA PRO A 208 -20.90 12.09 -21.17
C PRO A 208 -20.28 13.21 -20.35
N LEU A 209 -19.19 12.89 -19.65
CA LEU A 209 -18.34 13.88 -19.01
C LEU A 209 -17.25 14.26 -20.01
N MET A 210 -17.14 15.57 -20.28
CA MET A 210 -16.08 16.08 -21.15
C MET A 210 -14.72 15.61 -20.62
N PRO A 211 -13.90 14.92 -21.45
CA PRO A 211 -12.56 14.55 -21.06
C PRO A 211 -11.78 15.84 -20.79
N TRP A 212 -11.50 16.11 -19.52
CA TRP A 212 -10.79 17.31 -19.13
C TRP A 212 -9.32 17.17 -19.53
N GLU A 213 -8.81 18.08 -20.36
CA GLU A 213 -7.39 18.13 -20.71
C GLU A 213 -6.56 18.61 -19.51
N PRO A 214 -5.64 17.80 -18.96
CA PRO A 214 -4.80 18.25 -17.85
C PRO A 214 -3.75 19.22 -18.35
N ARG A 215 -3.80 20.46 -17.86
CA ARG A 215 -2.78 21.50 -18.14
C ARG A 215 -1.43 21.23 -17.49
N ASP A 216 -1.36 20.38 -16.46
CA ASP A 216 -0.11 20.09 -15.74
C ASP A 216 0.42 18.67 -15.97
N ARG A 217 1.65 18.57 -16.48
CA ARG A 217 2.36 17.31 -16.77
C ARG A 217 3.20 16.80 -15.59
N LEU A 218 3.24 17.52 -14.46
CA LEU A 218 4.23 17.33 -13.40
C LEU A 218 3.76 16.41 -12.26
N TYR A 219 2.45 16.21 -12.10
CA TYR A 219 1.89 15.20 -11.20
C TYR A 219 1.62 13.90 -11.98
N PRO A 220 1.92 12.70 -11.45
CA PRO A 220 1.62 11.46 -12.16
C PRO A 220 0.13 11.44 -12.48
N ARG A 221 -0.21 11.40 -13.78
CA ARG A 221 -1.62 11.40 -14.26
C ARG A 221 -2.46 10.29 -13.62
N HIS A 222 -1.81 9.27 -13.05
CA HIS A 222 -2.43 8.09 -12.49
C HIS A 222 -1.60 7.59 -11.28
N VAL A 223 -1.87 8.10 -10.08
CA VAL A 223 -1.31 7.51 -8.83
C VAL A 223 -1.81 6.07 -8.60
N ALA A 224 -2.77 5.60 -9.40
CA ALA A 224 -3.05 4.20 -9.71
C ALA A 224 -3.83 4.16 -11.03
N ALA A 225 -3.46 3.30 -11.99
CA ALA A 225 -4.22 3.19 -13.25
C ALA A 225 -5.53 2.43 -13.05
N LYS A 226 -5.56 1.47 -12.11
CA LYS A 226 -6.72 0.61 -11.85
C LYS A 226 -6.70 0.12 -10.41
N VAL A 227 -7.87 0.09 -9.78
CA VAL A 227 -8.05 -0.45 -8.41
C VAL A 227 -9.09 -1.56 -8.48
N LEU A 228 -8.67 -2.78 -8.15
CA LEU A 228 -9.58 -3.89 -7.88
C LEU A 228 -9.99 -3.82 -6.41
N ALA A 229 -11.27 -3.61 -6.15
CA ALA A 229 -11.81 -3.58 -4.81
C ALA A 229 -12.25 -4.99 -4.40
N GLY A 230 -11.99 -5.35 -3.16
CA GLY A 230 -12.38 -6.62 -2.59
C GLY A 230 -12.66 -6.49 -1.09
N SER A 231 -13.06 -7.59 -0.49
CA SER A 231 -13.29 -7.67 0.94
C SER A 231 -12.86 -9.01 1.49
N ALA A 232 -12.39 -9.03 2.73
CA ALA A 232 -12.05 -10.26 3.45
C ALA A 232 -12.70 -10.26 4.83
N ARG A 233 -12.99 -11.43 5.38
CA ARG A 233 -13.68 -11.59 6.67
C ARG A 233 -12.79 -12.20 7.73
N LYS A 234 -12.84 -11.64 8.94
CA LYS A 234 -12.26 -12.23 10.15
C LYS A 234 -13.34 -12.30 11.23
N GLY A 235 -13.85 -13.51 11.48
CA GLY A 235 -15.05 -13.68 12.31
C GLY A 235 -16.24 -12.90 11.74
N ALA A 236 -16.87 -12.06 12.56
CA ALA A 236 -18.00 -11.21 12.13
C ALA A 236 -17.58 -9.92 11.41
N LYS A 237 -16.28 -9.58 11.37
CA LYS A 237 -15.79 -8.32 10.80
C LYS A 237 -15.44 -8.49 9.33
N THR A 238 -15.84 -7.53 8.50
CA THR A 238 -15.44 -7.42 7.10
C THR A 238 -14.44 -6.28 6.95
N ALA A 239 -13.30 -6.55 6.35
CA ALA A 239 -12.29 -5.54 6.03
C ALA A 239 -12.26 -5.33 4.52
N SER A 240 -12.13 -4.07 4.12
CA SER A 240 -11.96 -3.67 2.73
C SER A 240 -10.51 -3.89 2.29
N VAL A 241 -10.35 -4.38 1.07
CA VAL A 241 -9.07 -4.73 0.44
C VAL A 241 -9.01 -4.09 -0.93
N GLN A 242 -7.88 -3.50 -1.27
CA GLN A 242 -7.64 -2.89 -2.57
C GLN A 242 -6.37 -3.48 -3.19
N LEU A 243 -6.48 -4.00 -4.40
CA LEU A 243 -5.32 -4.26 -5.25
C LEU A 243 -5.17 -3.11 -6.25
N VAL A 244 -4.18 -2.28 -5.98
CA VAL A 244 -3.84 -1.06 -6.70
C VAL A 244 -2.79 -1.39 -7.76
N ILE A 245 -3.19 -1.28 -9.02
CA ILE A 245 -2.33 -1.58 -10.16
C ILE A 245 -1.68 -0.27 -10.62
N GLY A 246 -0.35 -0.25 -10.58
CA GLY A 246 0.46 0.89 -11.02
C GLY A 246 0.19 1.25 -12.48
N ALA A 247 0.52 2.49 -12.85
CA ALA A 247 0.41 2.97 -14.23
C ALA A 247 1.80 3.05 -14.85
N VAL A 248 2.04 2.33 -15.95
CA VAL A 248 3.19 2.57 -16.83
C VAL A 248 2.72 3.51 -17.93
N ASP A 249 3.25 4.73 -17.98
CA ASP A 249 3.06 5.59 -19.16
C ASP A 249 3.91 5.04 -20.30
N ALA A 250 3.28 4.34 -21.23
CA ALA A 250 3.93 3.74 -22.41
C ALA A 250 4.66 4.77 -23.29
N ARG A 251 4.41 6.08 -23.11
CA ARG A 251 5.09 7.17 -23.84
C ARG A 251 6.27 7.75 -23.07
N GLN A 252 6.41 7.44 -21.79
CA GLN A 252 7.52 7.85 -20.92
C GLN A 252 8.39 6.66 -20.51
N ILE A 253 8.66 5.73 -21.44
CA ILE A 253 9.72 4.73 -21.30
C ILE A 253 11.07 5.46 -21.42
N ALA A 254 11.33 6.40 -20.52
CA ALA A 254 12.63 7.02 -20.37
C ALA A 254 13.44 6.11 -19.44
N ILE A 255 14.51 5.53 -19.98
CA ILE A 255 15.48 4.67 -19.28
C ILE A 255 16.10 5.40 -18.06
N SER A 256 15.97 6.72 -17.98
CA SER A 256 16.64 7.58 -17.00
C SER A 256 16.06 7.53 -15.58
N GLU A 257 14.84 7.02 -15.34
CA GLU A 257 14.27 6.93 -13.98
C GLU A 257 13.52 5.60 -13.71
N PRO A 258 14.26 4.51 -13.41
CA PRO A 258 13.68 3.17 -13.19
C PRO A 258 12.63 3.12 -12.07
N LEU A 259 12.79 3.92 -11.02
CA LEU A 259 11.86 3.99 -9.88
C LEU A 259 10.46 4.51 -10.28
N LEU A 260 10.37 5.35 -11.31
CA LEU A 260 9.10 5.89 -11.82
C LEU A 260 8.25 4.86 -12.58
N GLN A 261 8.80 3.67 -12.87
CA GLN A 261 8.12 2.55 -13.51
C GLN A 261 7.69 1.47 -12.51
N THR A 262 7.85 1.73 -11.20
CA THR A 262 7.51 0.79 -10.12
C THR A 262 6.31 1.29 -9.30
N VAL A 263 5.80 0.42 -8.42
CA VAL A 263 4.77 0.76 -7.41
C VAL A 263 5.17 1.93 -6.50
N PHE A 264 6.48 2.20 -6.37
CA PHE A 264 6.98 3.28 -5.53
C PHE A 264 6.61 4.66 -6.02
N ARG A 265 6.42 4.87 -7.33
CA ARG A 265 5.94 6.16 -7.83
C ARG A 265 4.58 6.49 -7.21
N SER A 266 3.68 5.52 -7.12
CA SER A 266 2.37 5.69 -6.50
C SER A 266 2.49 6.00 -5.01
N ILE A 267 3.30 5.23 -4.29
CA ILE A 267 3.45 5.38 -2.83
C ILE A 267 4.16 6.69 -2.46
N PHE A 268 5.21 7.06 -3.20
CA PHE A 268 5.96 8.27 -2.91
C PHE A 268 5.28 9.55 -3.42
N SER A 269 4.29 9.46 -4.30
CA SER A 269 3.50 10.63 -4.74
C SER A 269 2.24 10.87 -3.91
N PHE A 270 2.02 10.13 -2.81
CA PHE A 270 0.91 10.39 -1.90
C PHE A 270 0.86 11.84 -1.43
N TYR A 271 -0.32 12.27 -0.96
CA TYR A 271 -0.59 13.63 -0.52
C TYR A 271 0.12 14.03 0.78
N GLY A 272 0.64 13.08 1.56
CA GLY A 272 1.33 13.40 2.80
C GLY A 272 2.43 12.41 3.18
N SER A 273 3.38 12.88 4.00
CA SER A 273 4.61 12.13 4.29
C SER A 273 4.43 10.88 5.15
N HIS A 274 3.47 10.91 6.07
CA HIS A 274 3.10 9.80 6.96
C HIS A 274 2.69 8.50 6.23
N VAL A 275 2.15 8.58 5.01
CA VAL A 275 1.74 7.39 4.24
C VAL A 275 2.78 6.96 3.21
N GLN A 276 3.95 7.61 3.16
CA GLN A 276 5.08 7.20 2.32
C GLN A 276 5.85 6.06 3.00
N CYS A 277 5.15 4.94 3.18
CA CYS A 277 5.64 3.73 3.80
C CYS A 277 5.12 2.50 3.07
N LEU A 278 5.84 1.39 3.21
CA LEU A 278 5.51 0.13 2.57
C LEU A 278 6.10 -1.06 3.31
N MET A 279 5.51 -2.22 3.06
CA MET A 279 5.88 -3.48 3.70
C MET A 279 5.81 -4.63 2.68
N THR A 280 6.81 -5.49 2.71
CA THR A 280 6.92 -6.74 1.95
C THR A 280 7.19 -7.89 2.91
N LYS A 281 7.49 -9.08 2.37
CA LYS A 281 7.90 -10.24 3.16
C LYS A 281 9.22 -10.00 3.92
N HIS A 282 10.23 -9.47 3.23
CA HIS A 282 11.59 -9.39 3.77
C HIS A 282 11.99 -7.99 4.23
N PHE A 283 11.23 -6.95 3.88
CA PHE A 283 11.55 -5.62 4.38
C PHE A 283 10.31 -4.75 4.57
N ALA A 284 10.47 -3.74 5.41
CA ALA A 284 9.52 -2.66 5.56
C ALA A 284 10.29 -1.34 5.54
N LEU A 285 9.75 -0.34 4.84
CA LEU A 285 10.34 0.98 4.75
C LEU A 285 9.32 2.07 5.08
N HIS A 286 9.71 3.03 5.91
CA HIS A 286 9.01 4.28 6.12
C HIS A 286 9.96 5.45 5.86
N MET A 287 9.60 6.36 4.95
CA MET A 287 10.51 7.42 4.48
C MET A 287 10.61 8.60 5.46
N TYR A 288 9.54 8.93 6.16
CA TYR A 288 9.46 10.05 7.11
C TYR A 288 9.07 9.58 8.51
N TYR A 289 9.74 8.52 8.99
CA TYR A 289 9.43 7.83 10.23
C TYR A 289 9.57 8.74 11.46
N GLY A 290 10.62 9.56 11.52
CA GLY A 290 10.86 10.50 12.63
C GLY A 290 9.65 11.41 12.87
N MET A 291 9.13 12.03 11.81
CA MET A 291 7.89 12.79 11.89
C MET A 291 6.67 11.92 12.22
N ALA A 292 6.54 10.75 11.59
CA ALA A 292 5.35 9.92 11.74
C ALA A 292 5.18 9.36 13.16
N VAL A 293 6.28 9.03 13.86
CA VAL A 293 6.23 8.58 15.25
C VAL A 293 5.78 9.70 16.20
N GLU A 294 6.14 10.95 15.89
CA GLU A 294 5.62 12.15 16.56
C GLU A 294 4.21 12.55 16.12
N LYS A 295 3.54 11.68 15.33
CA LYS A 295 2.24 11.95 14.71
C LYS A 295 2.24 13.30 13.97
N SER A 296 3.32 13.61 13.26
CA SER A 296 3.46 14.80 12.44
C SER A 296 3.68 14.42 10.98
N ALA A 297 3.20 15.25 10.04
CA ALA A 297 3.34 14.98 8.62
C ALA A 297 3.43 16.26 7.79
N TYR A 298 4.20 16.21 6.69
CA TYR A 298 4.06 17.17 5.62
C TYR A 298 2.80 16.87 4.81
N GLN A 299 2.00 17.89 4.53
CA GLN A 299 1.05 17.89 3.43
C GLN A 299 1.79 18.39 2.18
N TRP A 300 1.89 17.52 1.18
CA TRP A 300 2.52 17.85 -0.09
C TRP A 300 1.58 18.71 -0.94
N HIS A 301 2.18 19.52 -1.80
CA HIS A 301 1.45 20.26 -2.80
C HIS A 301 0.86 19.28 -3.83
N VAL A 302 -0.46 19.19 -3.85
CA VAL A 302 -1.21 18.37 -4.80
C VAL A 302 -1.96 19.25 -5.80
N PRO A 303 -2.12 18.79 -7.06
CA PRO A 303 -2.92 19.54 -8.03
C PRO A 303 -4.39 19.64 -7.60
N ALA A 304 -5.08 20.64 -8.16
CA ALA A 304 -6.42 21.04 -7.71
C ALA A 304 -7.46 19.92 -7.86
N ASP A 305 -7.29 19.04 -8.85
CA ASP A 305 -8.16 17.92 -9.18
C ASP A 305 -8.20 16.82 -8.11
N ILE A 306 -7.09 16.59 -7.39
CA ILE A 306 -7.04 15.60 -6.31
C ILE A 306 -7.05 16.22 -4.92
N ARG A 307 -7.17 17.56 -4.84
CA ARG A 307 -7.10 18.31 -3.58
C ARG A 307 -8.15 17.86 -2.59
N GLU A 308 -9.40 17.72 -3.02
CA GLU A 308 -10.49 17.28 -2.14
C GLU A 308 -10.21 15.89 -1.54
N LYS A 309 -9.70 14.96 -2.36
CA LYS A 309 -9.32 13.61 -1.92
C LYS A 309 -8.13 13.65 -0.95
N ALA A 310 -7.14 14.49 -1.23
CA ALA A 310 -6.01 14.71 -0.34
C ALA A 310 -6.47 15.28 1.01
N ASP A 311 -7.34 16.28 1.01
CA ASP A 311 -7.88 16.91 2.22
C ASP A 311 -8.74 15.93 3.02
N ALA A 312 -9.50 15.06 2.36
CA ALA A 312 -10.20 13.96 3.04
C ALA A 312 -9.22 13.00 3.71
N GLY A 313 -8.11 12.68 3.04
CA GLY A 313 -7.01 11.92 3.62
C GLY A 313 -6.39 12.63 4.83
N VAL A 314 -6.14 13.93 4.76
CA VAL A 314 -5.64 14.73 5.89
C VAL A 314 -6.61 14.67 7.07
N ARG A 315 -7.91 14.96 6.85
CA ARG A 315 -8.94 14.89 7.89
C ARG A 315 -9.00 13.52 8.57
N LYS A 316 -8.89 12.44 7.79
CA LYS A 316 -8.81 11.06 8.30
C LYS A 316 -7.67 10.89 9.30
N TYR A 317 -6.48 11.39 9.02
CA TYR A 317 -5.33 11.23 9.92
C TYR A 317 -5.28 12.24 11.05
N VAL A 318 -5.83 13.45 10.88
CA VAL A 318 -6.06 14.38 12.00
C VAL A 318 -6.93 13.72 13.07
N SER A 319 -7.99 13.00 12.69
CA SER A 319 -8.81 12.24 13.64
C SER A 319 -8.06 11.10 14.36
N ARG A 320 -6.89 10.72 13.85
CA ARG A 320 -5.98 9.69 14.41
C ARG A 320 -4.79 10.31 15.16
N GLY A 321 -4.88 11.61 15.47
CA GLY A 321 -3.89 12.35 16.24
C GLY A 321 -2.75 12.96 15.42
N PHE A 322 -2.80 12.95 14.09
CA PHE A 322 -1.74 13.56 13.28
C PHE A 322 -1.89 15.08 13.15
N GLY A 323 -0.78 15.80 13.37
CA GLY A 323 -0.60 17.18 12.94
C GLY A 323 -0.05 17.28 11.52
N PHE A 324 -0.52 18.25 10.75
CA PHE A 324 -0.06 18.50 9.38
C PHE A 324 0.57 19.89 9.26
N MET A 325 1.69 19.95 8.56
CA MET A 325 2.36 21.18 8.19
C MET A 325 2.53 21.25 6.68
N THR A 326 2.46 22.45 6.11
CA THR A 326 2.73 22.66 4.69
C THR A 326 4.18 22.30 4.39
N ALA A 327 4.40 21.50 3.35
CA ALA A 327 5.75 21.21 2.89
C ALA A 327 6.48 22.53 2.52
N PRO A 328 7.77 22.71 2.90
CA PRO A 328 8.50 23.94 2.57
C PRO A 328 8.50 24.19 1.06
N GLU A 329 8.44 25.46 0.64
CA GLU A 329 8.34 25.84 -0.78
C GLU A 329 9.45 25.17 -1.62
N GLY A 330 9.06 24.65 -2.79
CA GLY A 330 9.96 23.93 -3.70
C GLY A 330 10.18 22.44 -3.38
N ASN A 331 9.81 21.96 -2.20
CA ASN A 331 9.83 20.53 -1.89
C ASN A 331 8.63 19.81 -2.50
N ARG A 332 8.82 19.29 -3.72
CA ARG A 332 8.05 18.13 -4.19
C ARG A 332 8.36 16.94 -3.29
N TRP A 333 7.56 15.87 -3.34
CA TRP A 333 7.85 14.64 -2.60
C TRP A 333 9.30 14.21 -2.87
N LYS A 334 10.15 14.29 -1.84
CA LYS A 334 11.58 14.01 -1.98
C LYS A 334 11.79 12.53 -1.71
N LEU A 335 12.38 11.82 -2.68
CA LEU A 335 12.85 10.48 -2.40
C LEU A 335 14.01 10.57 -1.41
N ARG A 336 13.78 10.03 -0.21
CA ARG A 336 14.75 9.99 0.88
C ARG A 336 15.69 8.81 0.75
N SER A 337 16.87 8.92 1.36
CA SER A 337 17.76 7.77 1.46
C SER A 337 17.26 6.86 2.58
N THR A 338 17.23 5.55 2.34
CA THR A 338 16.89 4.55 3.39
C THR A 338 17.87 4.58 4.57
N GLN A 339 19.00 5.27 4.42
CA GLN A 339 20.03 5.41 5.44
C GLN A 339 19.94 6.72 6.22
N ASP A 340 19.05 7.64 5.84
CA ASP A 340 18.98 8.95 6.47
C ASP A 340 18.34 8.93 7.86
N GLU A 341 18.36 10.10 8.52
CA GLU A 341 17.95 10.19 9.91
C GLU A 341 16.46 9.94 10.14
N GLU A 342 15.66 10.31 9.14
CA GLU A 342 14.20 10.32 9.17
C GLU A 342 13.58 9.04 8.65
N SER A 343 14.33 8.20 7.93
CA SER A 343 13.83 6.93 7.39
C SER A 343 13.97 5.81 8.42
N CYS A 344 13.02 4.87 8.40
CA CYS A 344 13.10 3.60 9.13
C CYS A 344 13.04 2.45 8.13
N LEU A 345 14.08 1.63 8.11
CA LEU A 345 14.17 0.41 7.32
C LEU A 345 14.30 -0.79 8.25
N VAL A 346 13.38 -1.74 8.09
CA VAL A 346 13.46 -3.07 8.69
C VAL A 346 13.83 -4.04 7.59
N VAL A 347 14.89 -4.82 7.79
CA VAL A 347 15.33 -5.87 6.86
C VAL A 347 15.37 -7.19 7.60
N LEU A 348 14.80 -8.21 6.98
CA LEU A 348 14.91 -9.60 7.40
C LEU A 348 15.80 -10.37 6.41
N ASP A 349 16.54 -11.34 6.92
CA ASP A 349 17.22 -12.31 6.07
C ASP A 349 16.25 -13.37 5.51
N ALA A 350 16.80 -14.33 4.76
CA ALA A 350 16.01 -15.42 4.17
C ALA A 350 15.32 -16.30 5.23
N ASP A 351 15.85 -16.34 6.44
CA ASP A 351 15.30 -17.10 7.58
C ASP A 351 14.33 -16.25 8.43
N GLY A 352 13.96 -15.04 7.96
CA GLY A 352 13.07 -14.13 8.67
C GLY A 352 13.72 -13.42 9.86
N ARG A 353 15.05 -13.49 10.02
CA ARG A 353 15.74 -12.86 11.15
C ARG A 353 16.06 -11.42 10.85
N TYR A 354 15.76 -10.56 11.81
CA TYR A 354 16.05 -9.14 11.72
C TYR A 354 17.55 -8.85 11.61
N GLN A 355 17.92 -8.07 10.59
CA GLN A 355 19.26 -7.56 10.35
C GLN A 355 19.26 -6.03 10.56
N PRO A 356 19.93 -5.52 11.61
CA PRO A 356 19.94 -4.09 11.87
C PRO A 356 20.75 -3.33 10.80
N PRO A 357 20.17 -2.31 10.14
CA PRO A 357 20.93 -1.48 9.22
C PRO A 357 21.97 -0.66 10.00
N LEU A 358 23.14 -0.44 9.36
CA LEU A 358 24.26 0.33 9.93
C LEU A 358 23.82 1.69 10.49
N SER A 359 22.92 2.39 9.81
CA SER A 359 22.39 3.70 10.23
C SER A 359 21.60 3.63 11.55
N LEU A 360 20.86 2.55 11.79
CA LEU A 360 20.14 2.37 13.06
C LEU A 360 21.12 2.07 14.19
N ILE A 361 22.13 1.23 13.95
CA ILE A 361 23.16 0.90 14.94
C ILE A 361 23.94 2.15 15.37
N GLN A 362 24.27 3.02 14.41
CA GLN A 362 24.97 4.29 14.67
C GLN A 362 24.15 5.27 15.52
N LYS A 363 22.81 5.22 15.43
CA LYS A 363 21.90 6.11 16.17
C LYS A 363 21.53 5.61 17.56
N LEU A 364 21.71 4.32 17.87
CA LEU A 364 21.36 3.77 19.19
C LEU A 364 22.27 4.37 20.27
N ARG A 365 21.75 5.39 20.95
CA ARG A 365 22.29 5.92 22.20
C ARG A 365 21.33 5.50 23.30
N TRP A 366 21.72 4.47 24.03
CA TRP A 366 21.03 4.12 25.26
C TRP A 366 21.65 4.86 26.42
N HIS A 367 20.81 5.53 27.19
CA HIS A 367 21.17 6.10 28.47
C HIS A 367 20.69 5.17 29.58
N HIS A 368 21.63 4.55 30.30
CA HIS A 368 21.33 3.85 31.55
C HIS A 368 22.11 4.53 32.66
N SER A 369 21.41 5.07 33.67
CA SER A 369 22.03 5.78 34.80
C SER A 369 23.02 6.88 34.38
N GLY A 370 22.70 7.63 33.31
CA GLY A 370 23.54 8.71 32.78
C GLY A 370 24.71 8.26 31.88
N GLN A 371 24.89 6.97 31.63
CA GLN A 371 25.95 6.44 30.77
C GLN A 371 25.46 6.02 29.39
N ASN A 372 26.26 6.33 28.35
CA ASN A 372 26.00 5.98 26.95
C ASN A 372 26.45 4.54 26.66
N ILE A 373 25.56 3.70 26.14
CA ILE A 373 25.89 2.34 25.68
C ILE A 373 25.88 2.33 24.14
N ARG A 374 26.99 1.90 23.52
CA ARG A 374 27.12 1.70 22.06
C ARG A 374 27.14 0.21 21.71
N PRO A 375 26.29 -0.28 20.80
CA PRO A 375 26.36 -1.65 20.31
C PRO A 375 27.52 -1.86 19.28
N LEU A 376 28.13 -3.04 19.29
CA LEU A 376 29.17 -3.49 18.32
C LEU A 376 28.53 -4.17 17.09
N LEU A 377 29.16 -3.98 15.92
CA LEU A 377 28.65 -4.29 14.57
C LEU A 377 29.08 -5.66 14.04
N GLN A 378 28.17 -6.33 13.32
CA GLN A 378 28.39 -6.95 11.99
C GLN A 378 27.05 -7.52 11.45
N PRO A 379 26.64 -7.15 10.21
CA PRO A 379 26.15 -8.21 9.32
C PRO A 379 26.43 -8.00 7.82
N GLU A 380 26.70 -9.12 7.13
CA GLU A 380 26.55 -9.29 5.68
C GLU A 380 25.36 -10.22 5.42
N THR A 381 24.56 -9.96 4.36
CA THR A 381 23.92 -11.01 3.53
C THR A 381 23.10 -10.43 2.36
N SER A 382 22.97 -11.25 1.31
CA SER A 382 22.68 -10.91 -0.09
C SER A 382 21.20 -10.90 -0.51
N GLY A 383 20.30 -11.54 0.27
CA GLY A 383 18.89 -11.75 -0.11
C GLY A 383 18.05 -10.48 -0.20
N ALA A 384 17.98 -9.70 0.88
CA ALA A 384 17.23 -8.44 0.88
C ALA A 384 17.80 -7.39 -0.08
N ARG A 385 19.12 -7.43 -0.33
CA ARG A 385 19.77 -6.58 -1.34
C ARG A 385 19.31 -6.94 -2.75
N HIS A 386 19.11 -8.23 -3.04
CA HIS A 386 18.58 -8.68 -4.33
C HIS A 386 17.16 -8.15 -4.56
N GLU A 387 16.28 -8.23 -3.56
CA GLU A 387 14.92 -7.72 -3.69
C GLU A 387 14.85 -6.20 -3.82
N LEU A 388 15.62 -5.43 -3.03
CA LEU A 388 15.70 -3.97 -3.20
C LEU A 388 16.15 -3.58 -4.62
N LEU A 389 17.05 -4.37 -5.23
CA LEU A 389 17.47 -4.20 -6.62
C LEU A 389 16.34 -4.54 -7.60
N CYS A 390 15.51 -5.55 -7.34
CA CYS A 390 14.30 -5.85 -8.14
C CYS A 390 13.33 -4.66 -8.20
N PHE A 391 13.32 -3.80 -7.17
CA PHE A 391 12.52 -2.58 -7.15
C PHE A 391 13.27 -1.33 -7.61
N GLY A 392 14.46 -1.46 -8.22
CA GLY A 392 15.24 -0.34 -8.72
C GLY A 392 15.85 0.56 -7.62
N MET A 393 15.89 0.09 -6.36
CA MET A 393 16.51 0.83 -5.25
C MET A 393 18.00 0.53 -5.18
N VAL A 394 18.82 1.54 -5.44
CA VAL A 394 20.28 1.45 -5.33
C VAL A 394 20.73 2.11 -4.03
N SER A 395 21.26 1.31 -3.10
CA SER A 395 21.96 1.83 -1.92
C SER A 395 23.31 2.43 -2.36
N ARG A 396 23.42 3.75 -2.41
CA ARG A 396 24.71 4.43 -2.61
C ARG A 396 25.48 4.43 -1.29
N TYR A 397 26.28 3.39 -1.07
CA TYR A 397 27.32 3.44 -0.04
C TYR A 397 28.52 4.17 -0.64
N SER A 398 28.64 5.47 -0.37
CA SER A 398 29.86 6.23 -0.65
C SER A 398 30.82 6.03 0.53
N GLY A 399 31.61 4.96 0.46
CA GLY A 399 32.59 4.66 1.50
C GLY A 399 33.44 3.48 1.12
N LEU A 400 34.35 3.67 0.15
CA LEU A 400 35.60 2.93 -0.03
C LEU A 400 36.49 3.71 -1.02
N ARG A 401 37.32 4.58 -0.48
CA ARG A 401 38.75 4.64 -0.77
C ARG A 401 39.49 4.87 0.54
#